data_AF-A0ABD2Q941-F1
#
_entry.id   AF-A0ABD2Q941-F1
#
_cell.length_a   1.000
_cell.length_b   1.000
_cell.length_c   1.000
_cell.angle_alpha   90.00
_cell.angle_beta   90.00
_cell.angle_gamma   90.00
#
_symmetry.space_group_name_H-M   'P 1'
#
loop_
_entity.id
_entity.type
_entity.pdbx_description
1 polymer ?
#
loop_
_entity_poly.entity_id
_entity_poly.type
_entity_poly.pdbx_seq_one_letter_code
_entity_poly.pdbx_strand_id
1 'polypeptide(L)'
;MSSTNASVQLNQAKKNATAKIEEARARKQKRIKEAKDLAKAEIEAYKLEREDKFRIMEKNLNLADGASGQMNSEYLTESLHKIESNYKMNKEQAIEALLYHVLNVTPELHTNFKTNVA
;
A
#
# COMPACT_ATOMS: atom_id res chain seq x y z
N MET A 1 78.71 37.15 -12.78
CA MET A 1 77.42 37.72 -12.28
C MET A 1 76.19 37.35 -13.13
N SER A 2 76.31 37.03 -14.42
CA SER A 2 75.14 36.72 -15.28
C SER A 2 74.50 35.32 -15.01
N SER A 3 75.31 34.27 -14.84
CA SER A 3 74.81 32.90 -14.67
C SER A 3 74.01 32.66 -13.39
N THR A 4 74.31 33.39 -12.32
CA THR A 4 73.63 33.27 -11.02
C THR A 4 72.21 33.86 -11.05
N ASN A 5 71.98 34.90 -11.86
CA ASN A 5 70.66 35.51 -12.00
C ASN A 5 69.69 34.60 -12.79
N ALA A 6 70.21 33.93 -13.83
CA ALA A 6 69.42 32.98 -14.62
C ALA A 6 68.97 31.75 -13.79
N SER A 7 69.84 31.23 -12.92
CA SER A 7 69.49 30.10 -12.05
C SER A 7 68.44 30.48 -10.98
N VAL A 8 68.54 31.68 -10.41
CA VAL A 8 67.55 32.21 -9.46
C VAL A 8 66.18 32.38 -10.13
N GLN A 9 66.14 32.94 -11.34
CA GLN A 9 64.90 33.13 -12.08
C GLN A 9 64.22 31.79 -12.42
N LEU A 10 65.01 30.78 -12.83
CA LEU A 10 64.51 29.44 -13.09
C LEU A 10 63.95 28.77 -11.83
N ASN A 11 64.61 28.94 -10.69
CA ASN A 11 64.11 28.43 -9.40
C ASN A 11 62.82 29.11 -8.95
N GLN A 12 62.68 30.42 -9.18
CA GLN A 12 61.43 31.14 -8.88
C GLN A 12 60.29 30.70 -9.81
N ALA A 13 60.57 30.53 -11.11
CA ALA A 13 59.60 30.01 -12.06
C ALA A 13 59.13 28.59 -11.69
N LYS A 14 60.05 27.71 -11.24
CA LYS A 14 59.71 26.39 -10.72
C LYS A 14 58.75 26.47 -9.52
N LYS A 15 59.05 27.31 -8.52
CA LYS A 15 58.19 27.52 -7.35
C LYS A 15 56.79 28.01 -7.74
N ASN A 16 56.71 28.95 -8.67
CA ASN A 16 55.43 29.49 -9.13
C ASN A 16 54.63 28.42 -9.90
N ALA A 17 55.29 27.60 -10.72
CA ALA A 17 54.64 26.51 -11.44
C ALA A 17 54.13 25.41 -10.49
N THR A 18 54.92 25.01 -9.48
CA THR A 18 54.49 24.03 -8.49
C THR A 18 53.32 24.54 -7.66
N ALA A 19 53.35 25.81 -7.21
CA ALA A 19 52.26 26.43 -6.48
C ALA A 19 50.95 26.46 -7.30
N LYS A 20 51.04 26.77 -8.60
CA LYS A 20 49.87 26.77 -9.49
C LYS A 20 49.27 25.37 -9.70
N ILE A 21 50.12 24.33 -9.74
CA ILE A 21 49.68 22.93 -9.82
C ILE A 21 49.01 22.49 -8.53
N GLU A 22 49.58 22.83 -7.37
CA GLU A 22 49.01 22.52 -6.06
C GLU A 22 47.66 23.20 -5.84
N GLU A 23 47.55 24.48 -6.21
CA GLU A 23 46.29 25.21 -6.17
C GLU A 23 45.22 24.55 -7.05
N ALA A 24 45.57 24.15 -8.28
CA ALA A 24 44.66 23.44 -9.17
C ALA A 24 44.19 22.09 -8.59
N ARG A 25 45.10 21.34 -7.94
CA ARG A 25 44.77 20.08 -7.24
C ARG A 25 43.84 20.32 -6.05
N ALA A 26 44.13 21.32 -5.22
CA ALA A 26 43.30 21.69 -4.07
C ALA A 26 41.88 22.10 -4.51
N ARG A 27 41.77 22.93 -5.57
CA ARG A 27 40.48 23.31 -6.16
C ARG A 27 39.71 22.10 -6.68
N LYS A 28 40.37 21.15 -7.37
CA LYS A 28 39.74 19.92 -7.83
C LYS A 28 39.23 19.08 -6.67
N GLN A 29 40.02 18.89 -5.63
CA GLN A 29 39.64 18.10 -4.46
C GLN A 29 38.47 18.75 -3.70
N LYS A 30 38.47 20.08 -3.57
CA LYS A 30 37.35 20.84 -2.99
C LYS A 30 36.05 20.61 -3.77
N ARG A 31 36.07 20.75 -5.09
CA ARG A 31 34.87 20.53 -5.94
C ARG A 31 34.36 19.09 -5.86
N ILE A 32 35.25 18.10 -5.78
CA ILE A 32 34.85 16.70 -5.60
C ILE A 32 34.19 16.48 -4.23
N LYS A 33 34.73 17.09 -3.18
CA LYS A 33 34.15 17.01 -1.83
C LYS A 33 32.77 17.66 -1.80
N GLU A 34 32.65 18.88 -2.32
CA GLU A 34 31.38 19.60 -2.41
C GLU A 34 30.33 18.81 -3.20
N ALA A 35 30.69 18.25 -4.34
CA ALA A 35 29.78 17.42 -5.13
C ALA A 35 29.30 16.17 -4.36
N LYS A 36 30.20 15.52 -3.60
CA LYS A 36 29.84 14.36 -2.76
C LYS A 36 28.93 14.77 -1.61
N ASP A 37 29.19 15.89 -0.96
CA ASP A 37 28.40 16.37 0.17
C ASP A 37 27.00 16.81 -0.30
N LEU A 38 26.90 17.47 -1.46
CA LEU A 38 25.62 17.81 -2.09
C LEU A 38 24.81 16.58 -2.48
N ALA A 39 25.43 15.59 -3.13
CA ALA A 39 24.76 14.35 -3.50
C ALA A 39 24.23 13.59 -2.27
N LYS A 40 25.01 13.56 -1.17
CA LYS A 40 24.56 12.97 0.09
C LYS A 40 23.36 13.72 0.67
N ALA A 41 23.42 15.06 0.70
CA ALA A 41 22.32 15.87 1.20
C ALA A 41 21.02 15.64 0.39
N GLU A 42 21.13 15.52 -0.93
CA GLU A 42 20.00 15.24 -1.81
C GLU A 42 19.41 13.84 -1.56
N ILE A 43 20.26 12.81 -1.40
CA ILE A 43 19.81 11.45 -1.07
C ILE A 43 19.07 11.42 0.27
N GLU A 44 19.60 12.06 1.31
CA GLU A 44 18.95 12.11 2.62
C GLU A 44 17.62 12.86 2.58
N ALA A 45 17.55 13.98 1.86
CA ALA A 45 16.31 14.72 1.67
C ALA A 45 15.24 13.87 0.95
N TYR A 46 15.62 13.17 -0.12
CA TYR A 46 14.72 12.28 -0.85
C TYR A 46 14.26 11.11 0.02
N LYS A 47 15.16 10.53 0.83
CA LYS A 47 14.84 9.46 1.76
C LYS A 47 13.82 9.92 2.81
N LEU A 48 14.03 11.09 3.40
CA LEU A 48 13.10 11.68 4.38
C LEU A 48 11.72 11.90 3.78
N GLU A 49 11.65 12.47 2.57
CA GLU A 49 10.39 12.70 1.86
C GLU A 49 9.66 11.38 1.57
N ARG A 50 10.39 10.34 1.16
CA ARG A 50 9.83 9.01 0.90
C ARG A 50 9.34 8.33 2.16
N GLU A 51 10.09 8.41 3.26
CA GLU A 51 9.69 7.86 4.55
C GLU A 51 8.45 8.56 5.11
N ASP A 52 8.34 9.88 4.95
CA ASP A 52 7.15 10.63 5.37
C ASP A 52 5.92 10.23 4.56
N LYS A 53 6.05 10.17 3.22
CA LYS A 53 5.00 9.67 2.33
C LYS A 53 4.58 8.24 2.68
N PHE A 54 5.54 7.37 2.97
CA PHE A 54 5.27 5.99 3.36
C PHE A 54 4.51 5.94 4.69
N ARG A 55 4.93 6.71 5.69
CA ARG A 55 4.27 6.78 7.00
C ARG A 55 2.83 7.30 6.91
N ILE A 56 2.60 8.31 6.07
CA ILE A 56 1.24 8.83 5.80
C ILE A 56 0.39 7.74 5.14
N MET A 57 0.93 7.05 4.15
CA MET A 57 0.23 5.96 3.47
C MET A 57 -0.11 4.81 4.44
N GLU A 58 0.84 4.38 5.25
CA GLU A 58 0.66 3.34 6.26
C GLU A 58 -0.42 3.73 7.29
N LYS A 59 -0.39 4.96 7.79
CA LYS A 59 -1.43 5.49 8.68
C LYS A 59 -2.81 5.45 8.01
N ASN A 60 -2.90 5.85 6.75
CA ASN A 60 -4.17 5.85 6.01
C ASN A 60 -4.68 4.43 5.75
N LEU A 61 -3.81 3.47 5.42
CA LEU A 61 -4.19 2.07 5.24
C LEU A 61 -4.68 1.45 6.55
N ASN A 62 -3.98 1.66 7.66
CA ASN A 62 -4.40 1.17 8.97
C ASN A 62 -5.76 1.76 9.39
N LEU A 63 -6.01 3.04 9.08
CA LEU A 63 -7.32 3.67 9.30
C LEU A 63 -8.40 3.09 8.37
N ALA A 64 -8.07 2.83 7.11
CA ALA A 64 -8.98 2.26 6.12
C ALA A 64 -9.34 0.81 6.44
N ASP A 65 -8.40 0.00 6.94
CA ASP A 65 -8.67 -1.37 7.39
C ASP A 65 -9.61 -1.40 8.59
N GLY A 66 -9.40 -0.50 9.56
CA GLY A 66 -10.32 -0.32 10.68
C GLY A 66 -11.73 0.09 10.23
N ALA A 67 -11.83 1.08 9.34
CA ALA A 67 -13.10 1.56 8.81
C ALA A 67 -13.81 0.49 7.96
N SER A 68 -13.08 -0.26 7.13
CA SER A 68 -13.63 -1.34 6.29
C SER A 68 -14.11 -2.51 7.14
N GLY A 69 -13.36 -2.88 8.18
CA GLY A 69 -13.78 -3.87 9.16
C GLY A 69 -15.06 -3.46 9.89
N GLN A 70 -15.17 -2.19 10.30
CA GLN A 70 -16.36 -1.66 10.96
C GLN A 70 -17.58 -1.67 10.03
N MET A 71 -17.44 -1.18 8.79
CA MET A 71 -18.53 -1.21 7.80
C MET A 71 -19.02 -2.63 7.51
N ASN A 72 -18.10 -3.60 7.38
CA ASN A 72 -18.48 -5.00 7.18
C ASN A 72 -19.25 -5.56 8.38
N SER A 73 -18.85 -5.19 9.60
CA SER A 73 -19.52 -5.63 10.83
C SER A 73 -20.93 -5.05 10.96
N GLU A 74 -21.11 -3.78 10.62
CA GLU A 74 -22.42 -3.11 10.62
C GLU A 74 -23.35 -3.72 9.58
N TYR A 75 -22.86 -3.92 8.35
CA TYR A 75 -23.61 -4.59 7.29
C TYR A 75 -24.01 -6.02 7.68
N LEU A 76 -23.10 -6.79 8.29
CA LEU A 76 -23.41 -8.13 8.76
C LEU A 76 -24.49 -8.10 9.85
N THR A 77 -24.39 -7.17 10.80
CA THR A 77 -25.36 -7.01 11.89
C THR A 77 -26.74 -6.63 11.36
N GLU A 78 -26.81 -5.70 10.40
CA GLU A 78 -28.06 -5.31 9.75
C GLU A 78 -28.68 -6.48 8.96
N SER A 79 -27.85 -7.24 8.23
CA SER A 79 -28.28 -8.42 7.48
C SER A 79 -28.85 -9.50 8.41
N LEU A 80 -28.17 -9.77 9.54
CA LEU A 80 -28.66 -10.71 10.56
C LEU A 80 -30.00 -10.27 11.15
N HIS A 81 -30.16 -8.98 11.46
CA HIS A 81 -31.43 -8.45 11.94
C HIS A 81 -32.56 -8.60 10.92
N LYS A 82 -32.29 -8.37 9.64
CA LYS A 82 -33.28 -8.59 8.56
C LYS A 82 -33.69 -10.06 8.47
N ILE A 83 -32.73 -10.98 8.54
CA ILE A 83 -33.01 -12.43 8.53
C ILE A 83 -33.87 -12.82 9.74
N GLU A 84 -33.52 -12.35 10.93
CA GLU A 84 -34.26 -12.66 12.16
C GLU A 84 -35.69 -12.09 12.12
N SER A 85 -35.85 -10.86 11.63
CA SER A 85 -37.16 -10.23 11.45
C SER A 85 -38.02 -11.00 10.45
N ASN A 86 -37.46 -11.35 9.29
CA ASN A 86 -38.16 -12.15 8.28
C ASN A 86 -38.55 -13.52 8.82
N TYR A 87 -37.68 -14.17 9.58
CA TYR A 87 -38.01 -15.44 10.24
C TYR A 87 -39.20 -15.26 11.19
N LYS A 88 -39.16 -14.28 12.09
CA LYS A 88 -40.25 -14.03 13.05
C LYS A 88 -41.57 -13.69 12.38
N MET A 89 -41.56 -13.00 11.25
CA MET A 89 -42.78 -12.64 10.52
C MET A 89 -43.43 -13.83 9.80
N ASN A 90 -42.62 -14.75 9.27
CA ASN A 90 -43.11 -15.81 8.39
C ASN A 90 -43.20 -17.19 9.07
N LYS A 91 -42.63 -17.34 10.27
CA LYS A 91 -42.55 -18.63 10.98
C LYS A 91 -43.91 -19.29 11.14
N GLU A 92 -44.89 -18.59 11.72
CA GLU A 92 -46.20 -19.16 12.01
C GLU A 92 -46.95 -19.56 10.73
N GLN A 93 -46.90 -18.71 9.69
CA GLN A 93 -47.53 -19.01 8.40
C GLN A 93 -46.88 -20.22 7.71
N ALA A 94 -45.55 -20.34 7.76
CA ALA A 94 -44.84 -21.47 7.20
C ALA A 94 -45.17 -22.78 7.92
N ILE A 95 -45.29 -22.75 9.26
CA ILE A 95 -45.70 -23.90 10.07
C ILE A 95 -47.13 -24.33 9.72
N GLU A 96 -48.06 -23.37 9.63
CA GLU A 96 -49.45 -23.65 9.28
C GLU A 96 -49.57 -24.29 7.89
N ALA A 97 -48.89 -23.75 6.89
CA ALA A 97 -48.88 -24.31 5.54
C ALA A 97 -48.30 -25.73 5.52
N LEU A 98 -47.20 -25.97 6.25
CA LEU A 98 -46.59 -27.30 6.35
C LEU A 98 -47.55 -28.30 7.00
N LEU A 99 -48.18 -27.93 8.11
CA LEU A 99 -49.15 -28.78 8.79
C LEU A 99 -50.36 -29.08 7.91
N TYR A 100 -50.88 -28.08 7.20
CA TYR A 100 -51.99 -28.26 6.27
C TYR A 100 -51.66 -29.30 5.20
N HIS A 101 -50.51 -29.19 4.53
CA HIS A 101 -50.12 -30.13 3.48
C HIS A 101 -49.82 -31.53 4.00
N VAL A 102 -49.25 -31.67 5.21
CA VAL A 102 -48.93 -32.97 5.79
C VAL A 102 -50.20 -33.69 6.29
N LEU A 103 -51.15 -32.97 6.89
CA LEU A 103 -52.35 -33.55 7.47
C LEU A 103 -53.48 -33.75 6.46
N ASN A 104 -53.50 -32.99 5.36
CA ASN A 104 -54.52 -33.11 4.32
C ASN A 104 -54.17 -34.20 3.29
N VAL A 105 -54.32 -35.46 3.71
CA VAL A 105 -54.09 -36.61 2.83
C VAL A 105 -55.27 -36.75 1.85
N THR A 106 -54.98 -36.55 0.56
CA THR A 106 -55.91 -36.77 -0.55
C THR A 106 -55.52 -38.05 -1.27
N PRO A 107 -56.16 -39.20 -0.95
CA PRO A 107 -55.85 -40.45 -1.61
C PRO A 107 -56.35 -40.39 -3.06
N GLU A 108 -55.42 -40.46 -4.00
CA GLU A 108 -55.73 -40.55 -5.42
C GLU A 108 -55.44 -41.96 -5.93
N LEU A 109 -56.34 -42.47 -6.77
CA LEU A 109 -56.05 -43.69 -7.51
C LEU A 109 -55.00 -43.38 -8.58
N HIS A 110 -54.00 -44.27 -8.66
CA HIS A 110 -52.99 -44.18 -9.71
C HIS A 110 -53.67 -44.16 -11.09
N THR A 111 -53.17 -43.32 -11.99
CA THR A 111 -53.72 -43.07 -13.33
C THR A 111 -53.95 -44.32 -14.18
N ASN A 112 -53.25 -45.40 -13.86
CA ASN A 112 -53.36 -46.70 -14.55
C ASN A 112 -54.38 -47.67 -13.96
N PHE A 113 -55.13 -47.28 -12.91
CA PHE A 113 -56.14 -48.14 -12.35
C PHE A 113 -57.30 -48.32 -13.35
N LYS A 114 -57.54 -49.57 -13.74
CA LYS A 114 -58.70 -49.95 -14.56
C LYS A 114 -59.68 -50.72 -13.68
N THR A 115 -60.91 -50.21 -13.58
CA THR A 115 -62.02 -50.99 -13.02
C THR A 115 -62.36 -52.10 -14.01
N ASN A 116 -62.11 -53.36 -13.60
CA ASN A 116 -62.57 -54.50 -14.37
C ASN A 116 -64.07 -54.65 -14.08
N VAL A 117 -64.91 -53.90 -14.80
CA VAL A 117 -66.36 -54.07 -14.74
C VAL A 117 -66.71 -55.21 -15.68
N ALA A 118 -67.30 -56.25 -15.11
CA ALA A 118 -67.76 -57.47 -15.80
C ALA A 118 -68.89 -57.17 -16.80
#